data_AF-A0A2V9JVB1-F1
#
_entry.id   AF-A0A2V9JVB1-F1
#
_cell.length_a   1.000
_cell.length_b   1.000
_cell.length_c   1.000
_cell.angle_alpha   90.00
_cell.angle_beta   90.00
_cell.angle_gamma   90.00
#
_symmetry.space_group_name_H-M   'P 1'
#
loop_
_entity.id
_entity.type
_entity.pdbx_description
1 polymer ?
#
loop_
_entity_poly.entity_id
_entity_poly.type
_entity_poly.pdbx_seq_one_letter_code
_entity_poly.pdbx_strand_id
1 'polypeptide(L)'
;MGSYVQTLLILLLAGAGLLPVPLKSAEGDQPDGAGLYKQKCSMCHGAEGKGFTALKTPDFTDPKWQEGITDKEIVETIKNGKKGTPMPAFGDKLKDDEIQALVAYIRSLNSNKK
;
A
#
# COMPACT_ATOMS: atom_id res chain seq x y z
N MET A 1 65.11 22.84 -4.88
CA MET A 1 65.72 22.51 -6.19
C MET A 1 65.07 21.21 -6.66
N GLY A 2 64.28 21.05 -7.71
CA GLY A 2 63.64 21.86 -8.77
C GLY A 2 62.66 20.89 -9.47
N SER A 3 61.42 21.28 -9.74
CA SER A 3 60.90 21.70 -11.07
C SER A 3 60.27 20.56 -11.91
N TYR A 4 59.30 20.95 -12.76
CA TYR A 4 58.42 20.17 -13.67
C TYR A 4 57.18 19.59 -12.95
N VAL A 5 56.07 20.31 -12.77
CA VAL A 5 55.28 21.09 -13.74
C VAL A 5 55.07 20.32 -15.04
N GLN A 6 54.11 19.39 -15.02
CA GLN A 6 53.42 18.95 -16.23
C GLN A 6 51.99 19.51 -16.18
N THR A 7 51.88 20.70 -16.71
CA THR A 7 50.64 21.41 -17.04
C THR A 7 49.85 20.56 -18.03
N LEU A 8 48.64 20.12 -17.66
CA LEU A 8 47.57 19.80 -18.61
C LEU A 8 46.34 20.62 -18.23
N LEU A 9 46.41 21.87 -18.67
CA LEU A 9 45.28 22.73 -18.93
C LEU A 9 44.52 22.13 -20.12
N ILE A 10 43.39 21.46 -19.88
CA ILE A 10 42.34 21.25 -20.88
C ILE A 10 41.07 21.82 -20.23
N LEU A 11 40.84 23.12 -20.43
CA LEU A 11 39.83 23.62 -21.36
C LEU A 11 38.43 23.09 -21.02
N LEU A 12 37.72 23.96 -20.29
CA LEU A 12 36.29 24.24 -20.40
C LEU A 12 35.62 23.58 -21.61
N LEU A 13 34.87 22.52 -21.35
CA LEU A 13 33.58 22.35 -22.00
C LEU A 13 32.53 22.40 -20.91
N ALA A 14 31.89 23.57 -20.83
CA ALA A 14 30.60 23.76 -20.21
C ALA A 14 29.60 22.81 -20.90
N GLY A 15 29.52 21.58 -20.41
CA GLY A 15 28.36 20.75 -20.59
C GLY A 15 27.36 21.15 -19.51
N ALA A 16 26.45 22.06 -19.83
CA ALA A 16 25.17 22.15 -19.14
C ALA A 16 24.43 20.83 -19.39
N GLY A 17 24.85 19.78 -18.68
CA GLY A 17 24.15 18.53 -18.61
C GLY A 17 22.87 18.80 -17.85
N LEU A 18 21.80 19.13 -18.58
CA LEU A 18 20.46 18.70 -18.16
C LEU A 18 20.52 17.17 -18.10
N LEU A 19 21.03 16.64 -16.99
CA LEU A 19 20.56 15.37 -16.52
C LEU A 19 19.05 15.57 -16.38
N PRO A 20 18.19 14.79 -17.06
CA PRO A 20 16.81 14.72 -16.65
C PRO A 20 16.88 14.23 -15.20
N VAL A 21 16.73 15.15 -14.25
CA VAL A 21 16.29 14.80 -12.92
C VAL A 21 15.05 13.96 -13.20
N PRO A 22 15.01 12.66 -12.82
CA PRO A 22 13.74 11.98 -12.83
C PRO A 22 12.86 12.81 -11.91
N LEU A 23 11.97 13.61 -12.53
CA LEU A 23 10.80 14.14 -11.88
C LEU A 23 9.99 12.89 -11.58
N LYS A 24 10.35 12.22 -10.48
CA LYS A 24 9.43 11.39 -9.75
C LYS A 24 8.32 12.38 -9.41
N SER A 25 7.26 12.35 -10.23
CA SER A 25 6.12 13.22 -10.02
C SER A 25 5.77 13.18 -8.55
N ALA A 26 5.54 14.35 -7.97
CA ALA A 26 4.97 14.46 -6.64
C ALA A 26 3.48 14.04 -6.68
N GLU A 27 3.21 12.84 -7.19
CA GLU A 27 2.02 12.08 -6.87
C GLU A 27 2.30 11.56 -5.46
N GLY A 28 1.60 12.12 -4.47
CA GLY A 28 1.73 11.69 -3.08
C GLY A 28 1.69 10.17 -2.98
N ASP A 29 2.65 9.62 -2.25
CA ASP A 29 2.87 8.18 -2.05
C ASP A 29 1.51 7.49 -1.79
N GLN A 30 0.97 6.80 -2.80
CA GLN A 30 -0.31 6.12 -2.66
C GLN A 30 -0.14 5.01 -1.61
N PRO A 31 -1.01 4.92 -0.59
CA PRO A 31 -0.84 3.93 0.46
C PRO A 31 -0.80 2.49 -0.10
N ASP A 32 0.16 1.70 0.36
CA ASP A 32 0.28 0.28 0.00
C ASP A 32 -0.78 -0.54 0.72
N GLY A 33 -1.96 -0.68 0.11
CA GLY A 33 -3.08 -1.45 0.65
C GLY A 33 -2.74 -2.93 0.90
N ALA A 34 -1.91 -3.54 0.05
CA ALA A 34 -1.49 -4.94 0.22
C ALA A 34 -0.54 -5.09 1.42
N GLY A 35 0.42 -4.17 1.56
CA GLY A 35 1.32 -4.11 2.71
C GLY A 35 0.58 -3.86 4.02
N LEU A 36 -0.36 -2.91 4.02
CA LEU A 36 -1.22 -2.63 5.17
C LEU A 36 -2.07 -3.86 5.57
N TYR A 37 -2.69 -4.52 4.59
CA TYR A 37 -3.46 -5.74 4.83
C TYR A 37 -2.60 -6.83 5.46
N LYS A 38 -1.41 -7.06 4.89
CA LYS A 38 -0.45 -8.02 5.41
C LYS A 38 -0.10 -7.73 6.87
N GLN A 39 0.16 -6.47 7.22
CA GLN A 39 0.56 -6.06 8.56
C GLN A 39 -0.58 -6.06 9.59
N LYS A 40 -1.80 -5.71 9.18
CA LYS A 40 -2.90 -5.40 10.12
C LYS A 40 -4.06 -6.39 10.09
N CYS A 41 -4.26 -7.10 8.98
CA CYS A 41 -5.48 -7.89 8.73
C CYS A 41 -5.19 -9.39 8.59
N SER A 42 -4.08 -9.74 7.94
CA SER A 42 -3.78 -11.11 7.51
C SER A 42 -3.73 -12.15 8.63
N MET A 43 -3.40 -11.74 9.86
CA MET A 43 -3.35 -12.64 11.02
C MET A 43 -4.72 -13.27 11.33
N CYS A 44 -5.81 -12.54 11.10
CA CYS A 44 -7.16 -13.02 11.37
C CYS A 44 -7.93 -13.34 10.08
N HIS A 45 -7.61 -12.69 8.96
CA HIS A 45 -8.31 -12.87 7.69
C HIS A 45 -7.56 -13.76 6.69
N GLY A 46 -6.38 -14.25 7.07
CA GLY A 46 -5.49 -15.02 6.20
C GLY A 46 -4.77 -14.14 5.17
N ALA A 47 -3.59 -14.57 4.73
CA ALA A 47 -2.81 -13.85 3.72
C ALA A 47 -3.55 -13.73 2.38
N GLU A 48 -4.33 -14.75 2.02
CA GLU A 48 -5.12 -14.79 0.78
C GLU A 48 -6.55 -14.23 0.96
N GLY A 49 -6.94 -13.82 2.17
CA GLY A 49 -8.29 -13.30 2.43
C GLY A 49 -9.39 -14.33 2.65
N LYS A 50 -9.08 -15.62 2.73
CA LYS A 50 -10.08 -16.68 2.91
C LYS A 50 -10.73 -16.71 4.30
N GLY A 51 -10.16 -16.00 5.26
CA GLY A 51 -10.60 -16.03 6.65
C GLY A 51 -10.43 -17.40 7.33
N PHE A 52 -10.86 -17.46 8.58
CA PHE A 52 -10.93 -18.68 9.38
C PHE A 52 -12.33 -18.85 9.98
N THR A 53 -12.94 -20.02 9.79
CA THR A 53 -14.25 -20.36 10.38
C THR A 53 -14.26 -20.23 11.90
N ALA A 54 -13.18 -20.60 12.57
CA ALA A 54 -13.03 -20.49 14.02
C ALA A 54 -13.14 -19.04 14.53
N LEU A 55 -12.71 -18.07 13.74
CA LEU A 55 -12.79 -16.64 14.05
C LEU A 55 -14.02 -15.96 13.44
N LYS A 56 -14.84 -16.70 12.67
CA LYS A 56 -16.01 -16.19 11.94
C LYS A 56 -15.67 -14.98 11.07
N THR A 57 -14.46 -14.94 10.52
CA THR A 57 -14.07 -13.94 9.52
C THR A 57 -14.59 -14.37 8.14
N PRO A 58 -15.05 -13.43 7.31
CA PRO A 58 -15.52 -13.75 5.97
C PRO A 58 -14.39 -14.23 5.06
N ASP A 59 -14.78 -14.91 3.98
CA ASP A 59 -13.94 -15.19 2.83
C ASP A 59 -14.06 -14.02 1.85
N PHE A 60 -13.03 -13.19 1.77
CA PHE A 60 -12.96 -12.07 0.83
C PHE A 60 -12.77 -12.51 -0.62
N THR A 61 -12.47 -13.79 -0.88
CA THR A 61 -12.40 -14.34 -2.24
C THR A 61 -13.76 -14.85 -2.73
N ASP A 62 -14.76 -14.97 -1.85
CA ASP A 62 -16.13 -15.39 -2.22
C ASP A 62 -16.87 -14.27 -2.98
N PRO A 63 -17.28 -14.50 -4.25
CA PRO A 63 -18.06 -13.53 -5.02
C PRO A 63 -19.35 -13.10 -4.32
N LYS A 64 -20.03 -14.01 -3.60
CA LYS A 64 -21.27 -13.68 -2.89
C LYS A 64 -21.04 -12.70 -1.74
N TRP A 65 -19.92 -12.87 -1.01
CA TRP A 65 -19.55 -11.91 0.03
C TRP A 65 -19.24 -10.54 -0.57
N GLN A 66 -18.49 -10.53 -1.68
CA GLN A 66 -18.11 -9.31 -2.38
C GLN A 66 -19.32 -8.54 -2.91
N GLU A 67 -20.25 -9.21 -3.58
CA GLU A 67 -21.49 -8.60 -4.08
C GLU A 67 -22.43 -8.17 -2.95
N GLY A 68 -22.40 -8.87 -1.82
CA GLY A 68 -23.29 -8.65 -0.68
C GLY A 68 -22.89 -7.54 0.27
N ILE A 69 -21.76 -6.86 0.05
CA ILE A 69 -21.27 -5.77 0.90
C ILE A 69 -20.81 -4.59 0.06
N THR A 70 -21.10 -3.37 0.50
CA THR A 70 -20.66 -2.14 -0.15
C THR A 70 -19.29 -1.68 0.36
N ASP A 71 -18.59 -0.87 -0.44
CA ASP A 71 -17.30 -0.29 -0.03
C ASP A 71 -17.44 0.55 1.24
N LYS A 72 -18.55 1.29 1.36
CA LYS A 72 -18.87 2.08 2.55
C LYS A 72 -18.97 1.20 3.80
N GLU A 73 -19.64 0.05 3.72
CA GLU A 73 -19.75 -0.88 4.84
C GLU A 73 -18.39 -1.48 5.22
N ILE A 74 -17.52 -1.75 4.24
CA ILE A 74 -16.14 -2.19 4.51
C ILE A 74 -15.38 -1.08 5.25
N VAL A 75 -15.45 0.18 4.77
CA VAL A 75 -14.83 1.34 5.42
C VAL A 75 -15.32 1.49 6.86
N GLU A 76 -16.63 1.46 7.08
CA GLU A 76 -17.23 1.59 8.42
C GLU A 76 -16.79 0.45 9.34
N THR A 77 -16.70 -0.77 8.81
CA THR A 77 -16.22 -1.93 9.58
C THR A 77 -14.74 -1.79 9.94
N ILE A 78 -13.90 -1.30 9.04
CA ILE A 78 -12.47 -1.05 9.34
C ILE A 78 -12.33 0.08 10.36
N LYS A 79 -13.06 1.19 10.18
CA LYS A 79 -13.01 2.35 11.08
C LYS A 79 -13.45 1.99 12.50
N ASN A 80 -14.59 1.30 12.63
CA ASN A 80 -15.24 1.07 13.91
C ASN A 80 -14.94 -0.30 14.54
N GLY A 81 -14.30 -1.20 13.79
CA GLY A 81 -14.21 -2.61 14.17
C GLY A 81 -15.58 -3.28 14.16
N LYS A 82 -15.66 -4.47 14.78
CA LYS A 82 -16.93 -5.19 14.90
C LYS A 82 -17.20 -5.59 16.34
N LYS A 83 -18.19 -4.93 16.96
CA LYS A 83 -18.57 -5.17 18.36
C LYS A 83 -18.92 -6.65 18.58
N GLY A 84 -18.40 -7.23 19.66
CA GLY A 84 -18.61 -8.64 19.99
C GLY A 84 -17.72 -9.61 19.19
N THR A 85 -16.74 -9.12 18.43
CA THR A 85 -15.70 -9.94 17.80
C THR A 85 -14.30 -9.42 18.15
N PRO A 86 -13.23 -10.20 17.86
CA PRO A 86 -11.86 -9.72 18.02
C PRO A 86 -11.43 -8.64 17.02
N MET A 87 -12.26 -8.24 16.05
CA MET A 87 -11.90 -7.27 15.01
C MET A 87 -11.80 -5.85 15.61
N PRO A 88 -10.60 -5.26 15.70
CA PRO A 88 -10.41 -3.96 16.35
C PRO A 88 -10.83 -2.81 15.43
N ALA A 89 -11.06 -1.64 16.03
CA ALA A 89 -11.23 -0.39 15.31
C ALA A 89 -9.87 0.16 14.83
N PHE A 90 -9.84 0.65 13.59
CA PHE A 90 -8.66 1.28 12.99
C PHE A 90 -8.83 2.78 12.69
N GLY A 91 -10.00 3.37 12.97
CA GLY A 91 -10.27 4.78 12.64
C GLY A 91 -9.29 5.79 13.23
N ASP A 92 -8.72 5.51 14.41
CA ASP A 92 -7.69 6.36 15.04
C ASP A 92 -6.26 5.91 14.73
N LYS A 93 -6.09 4.83 13.96
CA LYS A 93 -4.79 4.18 13.69
C LYS A 93 -4.35 4.29 12.25
N LEU A 94 -5.29 4.46 11.34
CA LEU A 94 -5.09 4.56 9.90
C LEU A 94 -5.76 5.83 9.40
N LYS A 95 -5.11 6.48 8.44
CA LYS A 95 -5.67 7.61 7.71
C LYS A 95 -6.76 7.12 6.75
N ASP A 96 -7.58 8.05 6.29
CA ASP A 96 -8.69 7.73 5.37
C ASP A 96 -8.21 7.14 4.04
N ASP A 97 -7.09 7.63 3.50
CA ASP A 97 -6.46 7.11 2.27
C ASP A 97 -5.92 5.68 2.45
N GLU A 98 -5.33 5.37 3.61
CA GLU A 98 -4.89 4.01 3.98
C GLU A 98 -6.08 3.04 4.07
N ILE A 99 -7.22 3.49 4.60
CA ILE A 99 -8.44 2.69 4.67
C ILE A 99 -9.01 2.46 3.27
N GLN A 100 -9.02 3.47 2.40
CA GLN A 100 -9.42 3.28 1.00
C GLN A 100 -8.50 2.31 0.26
N ALA A 101 -7.19 2.37 0.50
CA ALA A 101 -6.25 1.40 -0.06
C ALA A 101 -6.51 -0.03 0.43
N LEU A 102 -6.88 -0.22 1.70
CA LEU A 102 -7.32 -1.51 2.23
C LEU A 102 -8.58 -2.02 1.53
N VAL A 103 -9.59 -1.16 1.32
CA VAL A 103 -10.82 -1.53 0.61
C VAL A 103 -10.50 -1.97 -0.82
N ALA A 104 -9.70 -1.19 -1.55
CA ALA A 104 -9.26 -1.54 -2.90
C ALA A 104 -8.54 -2.89 -2.94
N TYR A 105 -7.64 -3.14 -1.96
CA TYR A 105 -6.98 -4.43 -1.85
C TYR A 105 -7.96 -5.57 -1.56
N ILE A 106 -8.89 -5.42 -0.62
CA ILE A 106 -9.91 -6.42 -0.30
C ILE A 106 -10.78 -6.75 -1.53
N ARG A 107 -11.15 -5.76 -2.35
CA ARG A 107 -11.87 -5.99 -3.61
C ARG A 107 -11.05 -6.77 -4.62
N SER A 108 -9.74 -6.51 -4.69
CA SER A 108 -8.84 -7.23 -5.58
C SER A 108 -8.73 -8.72 -5.26
N LEU A 109 -9.06 -9.15 -4.03
CA LEU A 109 -8.95 -10.55 -3.60
C LEU A 109 -9.96 -11.48 -4.29
N ASN A 110 -11.10 -10.96 -4.74
CA ASN A 110 -12.04 -11.72 -5.59
C ASN A 110 -11.48 -11.95 -7.00
N SER A 111 -10.67 -11.01 -7.46
CA SER A 111 -10.02 -11.06 -8.77
C SER A 111 -8.64 -11.72 -8.71
N ASN A 112 -8.29 -12.35 -7.57
CA ASN A 112 -6.94 -12.87 -7.38
C ASN A 112 -6.54 -13.76 -8.55
N LYS A 113 -5.52 -13.22 -9.23
CA LYS A 113 -4.95 -13.70 -10.46
C LYS A 113 -4.48 -15.14 -10.26
N LYS A 114 -4.92 -15.99 -11.17
CA LYS A 114 -4.46 -17.36 -11.38
C LYS A 114 -2.95 -17.43 -11.52
#